data_AF-A0A060NGH1-F1
#
_entry.id   AF-A0A060NGH1-F1
#
_cell.length_a   1.000
_cell.length_b   1.000
_cell.length_c   1.000
_cell.angle_alpha   90.00
_cell.angle_beta   90.00
_cell.angle_gamma   90.00
#
_symmetry.space_group_name_H-M   'P 1'
#
loop_
_entity.id
_entity.type
_entity.pdbx_description
1 polymer ?
#
loop_
_entity_poly.entity_id
_entity_poly.type
_entity_poly.pdbx_seq_one_letter_code
_entity_poly.pdbx_strand_id
1 'polypeptide(L)' 'MMELNNHLIHTQMSQMQAAQLFGVTQPRIPDLMRGKINLFGLDALVNRAAAAGFHIEMRGRAAA' A
#
# COMPACT_ATOMS: atom_id res chain seq x y z
N MET A 1 -0.55 4.20 7.08
CA MET A 1 -1.04 2.95 6.42
C MET A 1 -2.56 2.83 6.36
N MET A 2 -3.31 3.25 7.40
CA MET A 2 -4.78 3.34 7.30
C MET A 2 -5.23 4.30 6.20
N GLU A 3 -4.57 5.44 6.03
CA GLU A 3 -4.84 6.39 4.94
C GLU A 3 -4.62 5.82 3.53
N LEU A 4 -3.59 4.99 3.33
CA LEU A 4 -3.35 4.34 2.04
C LEU A 4 -4.53 3.43 1.66
N ASN A 5 -5.09 2.71 2.64
CA ASN A 5 -6.26 1.86 2.41
C ASN A 5 -7.53 2.68 2.17
N ASN A 6 -7.76 3.73 2.96
CA ASN A 6 -8.90 4.62 2.75
C ASN A 6 -8.84 5.31 1.39
N HIS A 7 -7.66 5.77 0.97
CA HIS A 7 -7.47 6.38 -0.34
C HIS A 7 -7.80 5.39 -1.47
N LEU A 8 -7.41 4.12 -1.32
CA LEU A 8 -7.74 3.07 -2.28
C LEU A 8 -9.22 2.75 -2.38
N ILE A 9 -9.93 2.76 -1.25
CA ILE A 9 -11.37 2.51 -1.21
C ILE A 9 -12.15 3.73 -1.77
N HIS A 10 -11.67 4.95 -1.51
CA HIS A 10 -12.34 6.18 -1.93
C HIS A 10 -12.08 6.58 -3.39
N THR A 11 -10.99 6.12 -4.01
CA THR A 11 -10.64 6.48 -5.40
C THR A 11 -11.46 5.74 -6.47
N GLN A 12 -12.41 4.87 -6.10
CA GLN A 12 -13.18 4.00 -7.01
C GLN A 12 -12.32 3.25 -8.04
N MET A 13 -11.04 3.02 -7.74
CA MET A 13 -10.13 2.35 -8.66
C MET A 13 -10.48 0.86 -8.75
N SER A 14 -10.59 0.35 -9.98
CA SER A 14 -10.68 -1.09 -10.21
C SER A 14 -9.39 -1.79 -9.76
N GLN A 15 -9.47 -3.09 -9.46
CA GLN A 15 -8.29 -3.87 -9.04
C GLN A 15 -7.15 -3.81 -10.07
N MET A 16 -7.46 -3.71 -11.37
CA MET A 16 -6.46 -3.50 -12.42
C MET A 16 -5.80 -2.13 -12.34
N GLN A 17 -6.58 -1.07 -12.15
CA GLN A 17 -6.03 0.29 -12.05
C GLN A 17 -5.14 0.42 -10.81
N ALA A 18 -5.53 -0.17 -9.69
CA ALA A 18 -4.69 -0.23 -8.51
C ALA A 18 -3.42 -1.08 -8.75
N ALA A 19 -3.52 -2.23 -9.44
CA ALA A 19 -2.36 -3.04 -9.81
C ALA A 19 -1.34 -2.24 -10.64
N GLN A 20 -1.83 -1.49 -11.63
CA GLN A 20 -1.00 -0.63 -12.47
C GLN A 20 -0.40 0.53 -11.70
N LEU A 21 -1.20 1.24 -10.89
CA LEU A 21 -0.72 2.35 -10.06
C LEU A 21 0.41 1.89 -9.13
N PHE A 22 0.25 0.72 -8.51
CA PHE A 22 1.22 0.19 -7.56
C PHE A 22 2.37 -0.59 -8.20
N GLY A 23 2.38 -0.78 -9.52
CA GLY A 23 3.41 -1.57 -10.21
C GLY A 23 3.49 -3.02 -9.73
N VAL A 24 2.39 -3.59 -9.25
CA VAL A 24 2.34 -4.96 -8.72
C VAL A 24 1.46 -5.86 -9.58
N THR A 25 1.72 -7.16 -9.51
CA THR A 25 0.81 -8.14 -10.08
C THR A 25 -0.52 -8.16 -9.31
N GLN A 26 -1.60 -8.28 -10.09
CA GLN A 26 -3.00 -8.31 -9.64
C GLN A 26 -3.31 -9.16 -8.38
N PRO A 27 -2.73 -10.36 -8.14
CA PRO A 27 -3.13 -11.21 -7.01
C PRO A 27 -2.91 -10.61 -5.62
N ARG A 28 -2.11 -9.54 -5.48
CA ARG A 28 -1.86 -8.92 -4.17
C ARG A 28 -2.70 -7.68 -3.88
N ILE A 29 -3.41 -7.12 -4.86
CA ILE A 29 -4.29 -5.96 -4.69
C ILE A 29 -5.49 -6.25 -3.77
N PRO A 30 -6.17 -7.41 -3.85
CA PRO A 30 -7.33 -7.70 -3.01
C PRO A 30 -6.97 -7.77 -1.52
N ASP A 31 -5.82 -8.32 -1.17
CA ASP A 31 -5.36 -8.38 0.22
C ASP A 31 -4.98 -6.99 0.75
N LEU A 32 -4.37 -6.16 -0.09
CA LEU A 32 -4.05 -4.78 0.26
C LEU A 32 -5.31 -3.96 0.55
N MET A 33 -6.29 -3.98 -0.37
CA MET A 33 -7.57 -3.25 -0.24
C MET A 33 -8.46 -3.74 0.90
N ARG A 34 -8.26 -4.99 1.36
CA ARG A 34 -8.95 -5.56 2.53
C ARG A 34 -8.27 -5.24 3.85
N GLY A 35 -7.27 -4.35 3.89
CA GLY A 35 -6.61 -4.00 5.15
C GLY A 35 -5.47 -4.94 5.56
N LYS A 36 -5.14 -5.99 4.79
CA LYS A 36 -4.16 -7.01 5.20
C LYS A 36 -2.71 -6.58 4.97
N ILE A 37 -2.34 -5.41 5.48
CA ILE A 37 -1.01 -4.82 5.33
C ILE A 37 0.11 -5.69 5.92
N ASN A 38 -0.20 -6.56 6.89
CA ASN A 38 0.76 -7.47 7.53
C ASN A 38 1.29 -8.57 6.59
N LEU A 39 0.65 -8.79 5.43
CA LEU A 39 1.10 -9.77 4.43
C LEU A 39 2.17 -9.20 3.48
N PHE A 40 2.57 -7.95 3.68
CA PHE A 40 3.48 -7.24 2.81
C PHE A 40 4.75 -6.87 3.56
N GLY A 41 5.90 -7.12 2.91
CA GLY A 41 7.19 -6.62 3.37
C GLY A 41 7.21 -5.08 3.39
N LEU A 42 8.11 -4.53 4.22
CA LEU A 42 8.29 -3.09 4.35
C LEU A 42 8.58 -2.43 3.01
N ASP A 43 9.46 -3.02 2.20
CA ASP A 43 9.82 -2.58 0.85
C ASP A 43 8.57 -2.41 -0.03
N ALA A 44 7.67 -3.38 0.04
CA ALA A 44 6.48 -3.40 -0.78
C ALA A 44 5.46 -2.37 -0.28
N LEU A 45 5.37 -2.13 1.03
CA LEU A 45 4.50 -1.08 1.58
C LEU A 45 5.02 0.33 1.26
N VAL A 46 6.33 0.54 1.35
CA VAL A 46 7.00 1.80 1.00
C VAL A 46 6.80 2.13 -0.48
N ASN A 47 7.07 1.17 -1.38
CA ASN A 47 6.87 1.37 -2.81
C ASN A 47 5.41 1.73 -3.16
N ARG A 48 4.43 1.13 -2.46
CA ARG A 48 3.00 1.42 -2.69
C ARG A 48 2.59 2.79 -2.19
N ALA A 49 3.03 3.18 -1.00
CA ALA A 49 2.78 4.52 -0.48
C ALA A 49 3.38 5.58 -1.41
N ALA A 50 4.61 5.37 -1.89
CA ALA A 50 5.27 6.27 -2.83
C ALA A 50 4.52 6.36 -4.17
N ALA A 51 4.11 5.23 -4.74
CA ALA A 51 3.37 5.19 -6.00
C ALA A 51 1.97 5.85 -5.93
N ALA A 52 1.34 5.84 -4.75
CA ALA A 52 0.11 6.59 -4.50
C ALA A 52 0.35 8.05 -4.07
N GLY A 53 1.57 8.55 -4.19
CA GLY A 53 1.90 9.96 -3.91
C GLY A 53 1.92 10.33 -2.43
N PHE A 54 1.97 9.35 -1.52
CA PHE A 54 2.07 9.62 -0.09
C PHE A 54 3.49 10.03 0.29
N HIS A 55 3.58 10.99 1.20
CA HIS A 55 4.82 11.26 1.93
C HIS A 55 5.05 10.18 2.99
N ILE A 56 6.26 9.62 3.04
CA ILE A 56 6.61 8.48 3.90
C ILE A 56 7.53 8.97 5.02
N GLU A 57 7.06 8.90 6.26
CA GLU A 57 7.92 9.00 7.45
C GLU A 57 8.24 7.60 8.00
N MET A 58 9.53 7.33 8.26
CA MET A 58 9.98 6.10 8.91
C MET A 58 10.58 6.44 10.29
N ARG A 59 10.04 5.82 11.34
CA ARG A 59 10.53 5.97 12.72
C ARG A 59 11.01 4.63 13.24
N GLY A 60 12.31 4.52 13.47
CA GLY A 60 12.92 3.39 14.17
C GLY A 60 12.99 3.66 15.69
N ARG A 61 13.02 2.60 16.50
CA ARG A 61 13.43 2.69 17.90
C ARG A 61 14.74 1.93 18.07
N ALA A 62 15.61 2.41 18.96
CA ALA A 62 16.82 1.69 19.33
C ALA A 62 16.44 0.32 19.92
N ALA A 63 17.13 -0.73 19.49
CA ALA A 63 17.06 -2.03 20.15
C ALA A 63 17.80 -1.92 21.49
N ALA A 64 17.15 -2.37 22.56
CA ALA A 64 17.71 -2.40 23.92
C ALA A 64 18.78 -3.50 24.06
#